data_AF-A0A8D2HJR6-F1
#
_entry.id   AF-A0A8D2HJR6-F1
#
_cell.length_a   1.000
_cell.length_b   1.000
_cell.length_c   1.000
_cell.angle_alpha   90.00
_cell.angle_beta   90.00
_cell.angle_gamma   90.00
#
_symmetry.space_group_name_H-M   'P 1'
#
loop_
_entity.id
_entity.type
_entity.pdbx_description
1 polymer ?
#
loop_
_entity_poly.entity_id
_entity_poly.type
_entity_poly.pdbx_seq_one_letter_code
_entity_poly.pdbx_strand_id
1 'polypeptide(L)'
;MEAKTLGVTTPRKPVLSVSARKIKDNAADWHNLILKWETLSDAGFTTANNIANLKINLLSKDKIELNSSSPASNGNEEKMYPQYDKELEVLCEELQATLDGLTKILVKMEKLSSTTKGICELENYHYGEESARPPLFHTWPTTHFYEVSLQLSDMYRQELLLKRTVGAELAHTVDRDLILSYLSMWLHQPYVESSSKLHLESMLLETGHRAL
;
A
#
# COMPACT_ATOMS: atom_id res chain seq x y z
N MET A 1 28.30 16.35 59.48
CA MET A 1 27.77 17.41 58.60
C MET A 1 28.16 17.09 57.18
N GLU A 2 27.14 16.95 56.33
CA GLU A 2 27.22 16.69 54.90
C GLU A 2 27.64 17.94 54.12
N ALA A 3 28.21 17.73 52.94
CA ALA A 3 27.85 18.47 51.74
C ALA A 3 28.24 17.65 50.50
N LYS A 4 27.29 16.84 50.00
CA LYS A 4 27.37 16.21 48.68
C LYS A 4 26.75 17.17 47.68
N THR A 5 27.56 17.68 46.76
CA THR A 5 27.18 18.60 45.69
C THR A 5 26.20 17.94 44.73
N LEU A 6 25.00 18.51 44.63
CA LEU A 6 23.96 18.17 43.67
C LEU A 6 24.44 18.50 42.25
N GLY A 7 24.52 17.47 41.41
CA GLY A 7 24.78 17.62 39.98
C GLY A 7 23.65 18.40 39.31
N VAL A 8 24.01 19.47 38.60
CA VAL A 8 23.11 20.27 37.79
C VAL A 8 22.65 19.42 36.60
N THR A 9 21.45 18.86 36.70
CA THR A 9 20.72 18.34 35.52
C THR A 9 20.26 19.52 34.69
N THR A 10 20.84 19.68 33.51
CA THR A 10 20.37 20.63 32.51
C THR A 10 18.89 20.37 32.17
N PRO A 11 18.04 21.40 32.09
CA PRO A 11 16.63 21.22 31.78
C PRO A 11 16.50 20.73 30.33
N ARG A 12 16.15 19.46 30.16
CA ARG A 12 15.82 18.90 28.84
C ARG A 12 14.58 19.64 28.33
N LYS A 13 14.71 20.40 27.23
CA LYS A 13 13.57 20.85 26.42
C LYS A 13 12.61 19.66 26.22
N PRO A 14 11.28 19.85 26.19
CA PRO A 14 10.36 18.73 26.33
C PRO A 14 10.42 17.87 25.07
N VAL A 15 11.17 16.76 25.16
CA VAL A 15 11.29 15.71 24.13
C VAL A 15 9.90 15.21 23.72
N LEU A 16 8.94 15.28 24.64
CA LEU A 16 7.52 15.02 24.40
C LEU A 16 6.88 15.93 23.34
N SER A 17 7.24 17.21 23.28
CA SER A 17 6.68 18.14 22.28
C SER A 17 7.15 17.81 20.86
N VAL A 18 8.37 17.29 20.72
CA VAL A 18 8.92 16.85 19.43
C VAL A 18 8.28 15.53 19.01
N SER A 19 8.12 14.60 19.96
CA SER A 19 7.45 13.30 19.73
C SER A 19 5.99 13.49 19.30
N ALA A 20 5.24 14.34 20.00
CA ALA A 20 3.86 14.68 19.63
C ALA A 20 3.79 15.31 18.24
N ARG A 21 4.66 16.29 17.91
CA ARG A 21 4.71 16.84 16.55
C ARG A 21 4.96 15.75 15.51
N LYS A 22 5.90 14.84 15.78
CA LYS A 22 6.25 13.79 14.83
C LYS A 22 5.12 12.78 14.60
N ILE A 23 4.38 12.41 15.64
CA ILE A 23 3.18 11.56 15.50
C ILE A 23 2.10 12.28 14.70
N LYS A 24 1.91 13.58 14.94
CA LYS A 24 0.97 14.41 14.17
C LYS A 24 1.33 14.42 12.69
N ASP A 25 2.59 14.70 12.36
CA ASP A 25 3.06 14.68 10.97
C ASP A 25 2.89 13.28 10.34
N ASN A 26 3.21 12.21 11.07
CA ASN A 26 3.03 10.83 10.61
C ASN A 26 1.56 10.52 10.28
N ALA A 27 0.59 11.01 11.06
CA ALA A 27 -0.83 10.79 10.78
C ALA A 27 -1.27 11.45 9.46
N ALA A 28 -0.81 12.68 9.20
CA ALA A 28 -1.04 13.34 7.92
C ALA A 28 -0.36 12.61 6.76
N ASP A 29 0.87 12.12 6.96
CA ASP A 29 1.60 11.35 5.96
C ASP A 29 0.90 10.02 5.63
N TRP A 30 0.34 9.33 6.61
CA TRP A 30 -0.48 8.13 6.40
C TRP A 30 -1.65 8.40 5.45
N HIS A 31 -2.41 9.46 5.71
CA HIS A 31 -3.52 9.85 4.85
C HIS A 31 -3.06 10.14 3.42
N ASN A 32 -1.98 10.91 3.27
CA ASN A 32 -1.42 11.26 1.96
C ASN A 32 -0.88 10.03 1.21
N LEU A 33 -0.28 9.07 1.90
CA LEU A 33 0.22 7.84 1.29
C LEU A 33 -0.92 6.93 0.83
N ILE A 34 -2.00 6.83 1.60
CA ILE A 34 -3.19 6.05 1.23
C ILE A 34 -3.86 6.64 -0.03
N LEU A 35 -4.05 7.96 -0.09
CA LEU A 35 -4.58 8.61 -1.30
C LEU A 35 -3.71 8.37 -2.54
N LYS A 36 -2.38 8.41 -2.36
CA LYS A 36 -1.42 8.11 -3.46
C LYS A 36 -1.48 6.64 -3.87
N TRP A 37 -1.65 5.73 -2.91
CA TRP A 37 -1.83 4.31 -3.17
C TRP A 37 -3.07 4.07 -4.01
N GLU A 38 -4.22 4.63 -3.61
CA GLU A 38 -5.50 4.50 -4.33
C GLU A 38 -5.38 5.01 -5.76
N THR A 39 -4.90 6.24 -5.94
CA THR A 39 -4.72 6.85 -7.27
C THR A 39 -3.83 6.00 -8.18
N LEU A 40 -2.72 5.48 -7.65
CA LEU A 40 -1.79 4.67 -8.43
C LEU A 40 -2.35 3.26 -8.69
N SER A 41 -3.08 2.69 -7.74
CA SER A 41 -3.76 1.39 -7.90
C SER A 41 -4.84 1.46 -8.98
N ASP A 42 -5.59 2.55 -9.07
CA ASP A 42 -6.61 2.78 -10.11
C ASP A 42 -5.98 2.91 -11.51
N ALA A 43 -4.85 3.61 -11.61
CA ALA A 43 -4.08 3.67 -12.85
C ALA A 43 -3.59 2.27 -13.25
N GLY A 44 -3.03 1.49 -12.31
CA GLY A 44 -2.62 0.11 -12.56
C GLY A 44 -3.78 -0.81 -12.93
N PHE A 45 -4.97 -0.60 -12.36
CA PHE A 45 -6.17 -1.35 -12.73
C PHE A 45 -6.55 -1.09 -14.20
N THR A 46 -6.43 0.16 -14.66
CA THR A 46 -6.69 0.50 -16.06
C THR A 46 -5.74 -0.24 -17.00
N THR A 47 -4.44 -0.25 -16.70
CA THR A 47 -3.44 -1.01 -17.47
C THR A 47 -3.72 -2.52 -17.42
N ALA A 48 -4.01 -3.08 -16.25
CA ALA A 48 -4.35 -4.49 -16.09
C ALA A 48 -5.62 -4.88 -16.89
N ASN A 49 -6.63 -4.02 -16.89
CA ASN A 49 -7.85 -4.22 -17.67
C ASN A 49 -7.57 -4.21 -19.18
N ASN A 50 -6.66 -3.37 -19.66
CA ASN A 50 -6.24 -3.38 -21.06
C ASN A 50 -5.54 -4.69 -21.44
N ILE A 51 -4.63 -5.20 -20.59
CA ILE A 51 -3.99 -6.51 -20.76
C ILE A 51 -5.05 -7.62 -20.84
N ALA A 52 -5.98 -7.63 -19.89
CA ALA A 52 -7.06 -8.61 -19.84
C ALA A 52 -7.91 -8.59 -21.11
N ASN A 53 -8.28 -7.41 -21.62
CA ASN A 53 -9.06 -7.28 -22.84
C ASN A 53 -8.29 -7.79 -24.06
N LEU A 54 -7.00 -7.47 -24.19
CA LEU A 54 -6.14 -8.01 -25.25
C LEU A 54 -6.10 -9.55 -25.21
N LYS A 55 -5.95 -10.14 -24.02
CA LYS A 55 -5.93 -11.59 -23.82
C LYS A 55 -7.28 -12.24 -24.16
N ILE A 56 -8.39 -11.68 -23.69
CA ILE A 56 -9.74 -12.21 -23.98
C ILE A 56 -10.05 -12.15 -25.49
N ASN A 57 -9.62 -11.08 -26.17
CA ASN A 57 -9.79 -10.96 -27.62
C ASN A 57 -8.99 -12.03 -28.38
N LEU A 58 -7.75 -12.29 -27.97
CA LEU A 58 -6.91 -13.35 -28.56
C LEU A 58 -7.57 -14.73 -28.38
N LEU A 59 -7.97 -15.08 -27.15
CA LEU A 59 -8.64 -16.35 -26.85
C LEU A 59 -9.94 -16.54 -27.64
N SER A 60 -10.68 -15.45 -27.87
CA SER A 60 -11.91 -15.49 -28.66
C SER A 60 -11.63 -15.73 -30.15
N LYS A 61 -10.53 -15.17 -30.68
CA LYS A 61 -10.11 -15.33 -32.07
C LYS A 61 -9.60 -16.74 -32.35
N ASP A 62 -8.75 -17.29 -31.47
CA ASP A 62 -8.25 -18.66 -31.58
C ASP A 62 -9.39 -19.69 -31.61
N LYS A 63 -10.43 -19.46 -30.79
CA LYS A 63 -11.63 -20.31 -30.76
C LYS A 63 -12.45 -20.22 -32.05
N ILE A 64 -12.49 -19.08 -32.73
CA ILE A 64 -13.22 -18.94 -34.00
C ILE A 64 -12.47 -19.66 -35.13
N GLU A 65 -11.14 -19.49 -35.21
CA GLU A 65 -10.29 -20.12 -36.23
C GLU A 65 -10.29 -21.66 -36.11
N LEU A 66 -10.25 -22.20 -34.88
CA LEU A 66 -10.41 -23.64 -34.60
C LEU A 66 -11.75 -24.21 -35.05
N ASN A 67 -12.83 -23.42 -34.99
CA ASN A 67 -14.18 -23.84 -35.37
C ASN A 67 -14.47 -23.64 -36.86
N SER A 68 -13.64 -22.88 -37.59
CA SER A 68 -13.88 -22.48 -38.98
C SER A 68 -13.00 -23.19 -40.00
N SER A 69 -12.47 -24.39 -39.69
CA SER A 69 -11.53 -25.12 -40.55
C SER A 69 -12.07 -25.38 -41.97
N SER A 70 -11.77 -24.44 -42.87
CA SER A 70 -11.84 -24.51 -44.33
C SER A 70 -10.49 -24.00 -44.88
N PRO A 71 -9.84 -24.68 -45.83
CA PRO A 71 -8.41 -24.54 -46.09
C PRO A 71 -8.08 -23.40 -47.06
N ALA A 72 -8.42 -22.16 -46.73
CA ALA A 72 -7.98 -21.02 -47.52
C ALA A 72 -7.94 -19.73 -46.69
N SER A 73 -6.73 -19.29 -46.30
CA SER A 73 -6.26 -17.89 -46.44
C SER A 73 -4.96 -17.66 -45.66
N ASN A 74 -3.83 -18.17 -46.18
CA ASN A 74 -2.51 -17.75 -45.72
C ASN A 74 -2.17 -16.36 -46.29
N GLY A 75 -2.01 -15.36 -45.42
CA GLY A 75 -1.45 -14.06 -45.85
C GLY A 75 -1.38 -12.95 -44.80
N ASN A 76 -2.19 -12.98 -43.74
CA ASN A 76 -2.27 -11.86 -42.76
C ASN A 76 -1.87 -12.22 -41.32
N GLU A 77 -1.56 -13.48 -41.02
CA GLU A 77 -1.28 -13.97 -39.66
C GLU A 77 0.09 -13.50 -39.14
N GLU A 78 1.12 -13.47 -40.00
CA GLU A 78 2.50 -13.12 -39.60
C GLU A 78 2.70 -11.66 -39.15
N LYS A 79 1.83 -10.72 -39.55
CA LYS A 79 1.97 -9.30 -39.16
C LYS A 79 1.17 -8.92 -37.91
N MET A 80 0.15 -9.69 -37.56
CA MET A 80 -0.76 -9.39 -36.45
C MET A 80 -0.18 -9.85 -35.09
N TYR A 81 0.50 -10.99 -35.06
CA TYR A 81 1.16 -11.51 -33.87
C TYR A 81 2.29 -10.61 -33.34
N PRO A 82 3.23 -10.11 -34.17
CA PRO A 82 4.30 -9.23 -33.71
C PRO A 82 3.82 -7.88 -33.18
N GLN A 83 2.70 -7.36 -33.70
CA GLN A 83 2.09 -6.12 -33.23
C GLN A 83 1.42 -6.32 -31.85
N TYR A 84 0.71 -7.44 -31.67
CA TYR A 84 0.09 -7.83 -30.40
C TYR A 84 1.12 -8.01 -29.29
N ASP A 85 2.17 -8.80 -29.57
CA ASP A 85 3.22 -9.09 -28.57
C ASP A 85 3.88 -7.80 -28.09
N LYS A 86 4.10 -6.84 -28.99
CA LYS A 86 4.66 -5.53 -28.66
C LYS A 86 3.71 -4.66 -27.83
N GLU A 87 2.42 -4.66 -28.14
CA GLU A 87 1.42 -3.91 -27.35
C GLU A 87 1.30 -4.50 -25.93
N LEU A 88 1.29 -5.83 -25.82
CA LEU A 88 1.26 -6.55 -24.55
C LEU A 88 2.53 -6.27 -23.73
N GLU A 89 3.71 -6.28 -24.35
CA GLU A 89 4.98 -5.96 -23.70
C GLU A 89 4.96 -4.56 -23.08
N VAL A 90 4.52 -3.55 -23.82
CA VAL A 90 4.41 -2.16 -23.32
C VAL A 90 3.46 -2.08 -22.11
N LEU A 91 2.30 -2.73 -22.18
CA LEU A 91 1.35 -2.72 -21.06
C LEU A 91 1.91 -3.44 -19.82
N CYS A 92 2.65 -4.54 -20.01
CA CYS A 92 3.34 -5.24 -18.92
C CYS A 92 4.42 -4.35 -18.27
N GLU A 93 5.19 -3.62 -19.06
CA GLU A 93 6.17 -2.64 -18.56
C GLU A 93 5.50 -1.51 -17.75
N GLU A 94 4.38 -0.98 -18.24
CA GLU A 94 3.58 0.03 -17.53
C GLU A 94 3.01 -0.49 -16.20
N LEU A 95 2.50 -1.73 -16.20
CA LEU A 95 1.99 -2.37 -15.00
C LEU A 95 3.11 -2.63 -13.99
N GLN A 96 4.29 -3.04 -14.46
CA GLN A 96 5.47 -3.22 -13.62
C GLN A 96 5.92 -1.89 -13.00
N ALA A 97 5.96 -0.81 -13.78
CA ALA A 97 6.27 0.52 -13.27
C ALA A 97 5.28 0.98 -12.18
N THR A 98 4.01 0.62 -12.33
CA THR A 98 2.97 0.85 -11.33
C THR A 98 3.25 0.07 -10.03
N LEU A 99 3.57 -1.22 -10.13
CA LEU A 99 3.92 -2.05 -8.98
C LEU A 99 5.18 -1.54 -8.25
N ASP A 100 6.17 -1.05 -8.98
CA ASP A 100 7.36 -0.40 -8.41
C ASP A 100 7.01 0.90 -7.68
N GLY A 101 6.07 1.67 -8.22
CA GLY A 101 5.52 2.85 -7.56
C GLY A 101 4.80 2.50 -6.25
N LEU A 102 3.95 1.47 -6.25
CA LEU A 102 3.27 0.97 -5.05
C LEU A 102 4.27 0.47 -4.01
N THR A 103 5.34 -0.18 -4.45
CA THR A 103 6.45 -0.61 -3.58
C THR A 103 7.09 0.57 -2.87
N LYS A 104 7.35 1.67 -3.58
CA LYS A 104 7.90 2.91 -2.99
C LYS A 104 6.96 3.54 -1.97
N ILE A 105 5.64 3.39 -2.15
CA ILE A 105 4.64 3.86 -1.18
C ILE A 105 4.69 2.96 0.07
N LEU A 106 4.70 1.64 -0.09
CA LEU A 106 4.77 0.69 1.03
C LEU A 106 6.02 0.92 1.90
N VAL A 107 7.19 1.12 1.29
CA VAL A 107 8.42 1.43 2.04
C VAL A 107 8.28 2.70 2.89
N LYS A 108 7.52 3.70 2.41
CA LYS A 108 7.24 4.91 3.21
C LYS A 108 6.28 4.61 4.36
N MET A 109 5.25 3.79 4.13
CA MET A 109 4.32 3.34 5.17
C MET A 109 5.06 2.58 6.29
N GLU A 110 5.92 1.63 5.93
CA GLU A 110 6.75 0.88 6.89
C GLU A 110 7.69 1.80 7.69
N LYS A 111 8.21 2.85 7.06
CA LYS A 111 9.01 3.88 7.73
C LYS A 111 8.19 4.69 8.73
N LEU A 112 6.93 5.01 8.45
CA LEU A 112 6.04 5.67 9.42
C LEU A 112 5.85 4.78 10.65
N SER A 113 5.55 3.49 10.45
CA SER A 113 5.42 2.52 11.55
C SER A 113 6.69 2.40 12.38
N SER A 114 7.85 2.32 11.73
CA SER A 114 9.17 2.27 12.39
C SER A 114 9.46 3.54 13.19
N THR A 115 9.04 4.71 12.66
CA THR A 115 9.18 5.99 13.36
C THR A 115 8.33 6.00 14.63
N THR A 116 7.06 5.58 14.55
CA THR A 116 6.17 5.53 15.72
C THR A 116 6.67 4.53 16.76
N LYS A 117 7.24 3.39 16.32
CA LYS A 117 7.92 2.44 17.22
C LYS A 117 9.08 3.08 17.97
N GLY A 118 9.96 3.80 17.28
CA GLY A 118 11.08 4.52 17.91
C GLY A 118 10.61 5.56 18.92
N ILE A 119 9.45 6.19 18.70
CA ILE A 119 8.85 7.11 19.68
C ILE A 119 8.34 6.34 20.92
N CYS A 120 7.72 5.18 20.75
CA CYS A 120 7.32 4.31 21.86
C CYS A 120 8.53 3.89 22.71
N GLU A 121 9.62 3.47 22.06
CA GLU A 121 10.87 3.07 22.71
C GLU A 121 11.51 4.24 23.47
N LEU A 122 11.50 5.45 22.87
CA LEU A 122 12.00 6.67 23.52
C LEU A 122 11.16 7.05 24.73
N GLU A 123 9.84 6.96 24.64
CA GLU A 123 8.93 7.21 25.75
C GLU A 123 9.16 6.19 26.89
N ASN A 124 9.29 4.90 26.55
CA ASN A 124 9.64 3.84 27.52
C ASN A 124 10.96 4.11 28.23
N TYR A 125 11.99 4.55 27.49
CA TYR A 125 13.28 4.91 28.07
C TYR A 125 13.19 6.09 29.05
N HIS A 126 12.32 7.06 28.78
CA HIS A 126 12.18 8.25 29.62
C HIS A 126 11.36 8.04 30.88
N TYR A 127 10.30 7.21 30.84
CA TYR A 127 9.35 7.04 31.94
C TYR A 127 9.46 5.69 32.67
N GLY A 128 10.21 4.71 32.14
CA GLY A 128 10.28 3.37 32.73
C GLY A 128 8.91 2.67 32.77
N GLU A 129 8.70 1.73 33.69
CA GLU A 129 7.42 1.01 33.90
C GLU A 129 6.37 1.83 34.69
N GLU A 130 6.52 3.15 34.86
CA GLU A 130 5.53 3.96 35.56
C GLU A 130 4.14 3.86 34.90
N SER A 131 3.15 3.48 35.71
CA SER A 131 1.84 2.96 35.27
C SER A 131 0.84 4.01 34.80
N ALA A 132 1.18 5.30 34.82
CA ALA A 132 0.26 6.37 34.42
C ALA A 132 0.98 7.42 33.59
N ARG A 133 1.04 7.18 32.27
CA ARG A 133 1.56 8.15 31.30
C ARG A 133 0.41 8.96 30.71
N PRO A 134 0.42 10.30 30.82
CA PRO A 134 -0.59 11.10 30.15
C PRO A 134 -0.47 10.94 28.63
N PRO A 135 -1.59 10.78 27.89
CA PRO A 135 -1.58 10.76 26.44
C PRO A 135 -0.89 12.01 25.86
N LEU A 136 -0.19 11.85 24.74
CA LEU A 136 0.39 12.98 24.00
C LEU A 136 -0.68 13.86 23.32
N PHE A 137 -1.88 13.30 23.15
CA PHE A 137 -3.01 13.95 22.49
C PHE A 137 -4.29 13.79 23.33
N HIS A 138 -5.38 13.31 22.74
CA HIS A 138 -6.67 13.20 23.41
C HIS A 138 -6.73 11.94 24.27
N THR A 139 -6.91 10.78 23.65
CA THR A 139 -7.22 9.54 24.38
C THR A 139 -6.23 8.42 24.10
N TRP A 140 -5.55 8.44 22.96
CA TRP A 140 -4.66 7.36 22.57
C TRP A 140 -3.30 7.38 23.31
N PRO A 141 -2.88 6.25 23.91
CA PRO A 141 -1.48 6.10 24.29
C PRO A 141 -0.59 6.00 23.04
N THR A 142 0.68 6.37 23.17
CA THR A 142 1.66 6.32 22.07
C THR A 142 1.76 4.94 21.43
N THR A 143 1.64 3.87 22.23
CA THR A 143 1.65 2.48 21.75
C THR A 143 0.52 2.18 20.77
N HIS A 144 -0.66 2.77 20.96
CA HIS A 144 -1.80 2.51 20.09
C HIS A 144 -1.61 3.13 18.70
N PHE A 145 -0.95 4.29 18.60
CA PHE A 145 -0.53 4.84 17.30
C PHE A 145 0.41 3.88 16.55
N TYR A 146 1.31 3.20 17.27
CA TYR A 146 2.21 2.21 16.68
C TYR A 146 1.46 0.96 16.21
N GLU A 147 0.60 0.40 17.06
CA GLU A 147 -0.23 -0.76 16.73
C GLU A 147 -1.06 -0.53 15.46
N VAL A 148 -1.75 0.61 15.39
CA VAL A 148 -2.54 0.98 14.23
C VAL A 148 -1.67 1.18 12.98
N SER A 149 -0.52 1.86 13.11
CA SER A 149 0.41 2.02 11.99
C SER A 149 0.93 0.67 11.47
N LEU A 150 1.22 -0.27 12.38
CA LEU A 150 1.67 -1.60 12.03
C LEU A 150 0.59 -2.39 11.29
N GLN A 151 -0.64 -2.39 11.81
CA GLN A 151 -1.79 -3.04 11.17
C GLN A 151 -2.04 -2.50 9.76
N LEU A 152 -2.08 -1.17 9.60
CA LEU A 152 -2.22 -0.55 8.28
C LEU A 152 -1.09 -0.99 7.33
N SER A 153 0.16 -0.93 7.78
CA SER A 153 1.31 -1.34 6.97
C SER A 153 1.22 -2.82 6.54
N ASP A 154 0.75 -3.70 7.41
CA ASP A 154 0.60 -5.12 7.10
C ASP A 154 -0.49 -5.38 6.06
N MET A 155 -1.63 -4.68 6.15
CA MET A 155 -2.72 -4.78 5.17
C MET A 155 -2.22 -4.39 3.77
N TYR A 156 -1.56 -3.23 3.64
CA TYR A 156 -1.00 -2.76 2.37
C TYR A 156 0.14 -3.65 1.85
N ARG A 157 0.90 -4.29 2.74
CA ARG A 157 1.92 -5.28 2.37
C ARG A 157 1.30 -6.52 1.75
N GLN A 158 0.25 -7.08 2.35
CA GLN A 158 -0.47 -8.23 1.79
C GLN A 158 -1.12 -7.87 0.44
N GLU A 159 -1.73 -6.69 0.37
CA GLU A 159 -2.32 -6.20 -0.88
C GLU A 159 -1.27 -6.03 -2.00
N LEU A 160 -0.08 -5.51 -1.68
CA LEU A 160 0.99 -5.42 -2.67
C LEU A 160 1.43 -6.78 -3.20
N LEU A 161 1.53 -7.78 -2.31
CA LEU A 161 1.91 -9.14 -2.70
C LEU A 161 0.88 -9.72 -3.66
N LEU A 162 -0.42 -9.56 -3.37
CA LEU A 162 -1.49 -9.95 -4.28
C LEU A 162 -1.39 -9.26 -5.64
N LYS A 163 -1.23 -7.93 -5.66
CA LYS A 163 -1.11 -7.17 -6.91
C LYS A 163 0.10 -7.60 -7.74
N ARG A 164 1.23 -7.94 -7.09
CA ARG A 164 2.39 -8.51 -7.80
C ARG A 164 2.09 -9.88 -8.39
N THR A 165 1.42 -10.76 -7.66
CA THR A 165 0.98 -12.05 -8.19
C THR A 165 0.06 -11.87 -9.39
N VAL A 166 -0.92 -10.96 -9.30
CA VAL A 166 -1.77 -10.62 -10.44
C VAL A 166 -0.94 -10.12 -11.62
N GLY A 167 -0.04 -9.16 -11.41
CA GLY A 167 0.79 -8.61 -12.49
C GLY A 167 1.69 -9.65 -13.17
N ALA A 168 2.21 -10.62 -12.40
CA ALA A 168 3.03 -11.70 -12.92
C ALA A 168 2.22 -12.71 -13.75
N GLU A 169 0.99 -13.03 -13.36
CA GLU A 169 0.21 -14.11 -13.98
C GLU A 169 -0.75 -13.62 -15.08
N LEU A 170 -1.19 -12.36 -15.04
CA LEU A 170 -2.28 -11.84 -15.88
C LEU A 170 -1.99 -11.92 -17.39
N ALA A 171 -0.75 -11.65 -17.81
CA ALA A 171 -0.36 -11.72 -19.21
C ALA A 171 -0.19 -13.18 -19.70
N HIS A 172 0.02 -14.13 -18.79
CA HIS A 172 0.33 -15.52 -19.11
C HIS A 172 -0.88 -16.45 -19.03
N THR A 173 -1.90 -16.11 -18.26
CA THR A 173 -3.10 -16.93 -18.16
C THR A 173 -3.86 -17.06 -19.48
N VAL A 174 -4.47 -18.22 -19.70
CA VAL A 174 -5.33 -18.56 -20.86
C VAL A 174 -6.77 -18.84 -20.44
N ASP A 175 -7.06 -18.80 -19.14
CA ASP A 175 -8.39 -19.01 -18.59
C ASP A 175 -9.08 -17.66 -18.41
N ARG A 176 -10.21 -17.47 -19.09
CA ARG A 176 -10.99 -16.23 -19.06
C ARG A 176 -11.57 -15.94 -17.67
N ASP A 177 -12.03 -16.95 -16.94
CA ASP A 177 -12.61 -16.76 -15.61
C ASP A 177 -11.52 -16.38 -14.61
N LEU A 178 -10.31 -16.91 -14.80
CA LEU A 178 -9.15 -16.51 -14.01
C LEU A 178 -8.70 -15.07 -14.30
N ILE A 179 -8.70 -14.64 -15.57
CA ILE A 179 -8.45 -13.23 -15.94
C ILE A 179 -9.41 -12.29 -15.21
N LEU A 180 -10.72 -12.59 -15.24
CA LEU A 180 -11.74 -11.77 -14.58
C LEU A 180 -11.56 -11.78 -13.05
N SER A 181 -11.19 -12.93 -12.49
CA SER A 181 -10.88 -13.06 -11.06
C SER A 181 -9.69 -12.18 -10.65
N TYR A 182 -8.63 -12.14 -11.45
CA TYR A 182 -7.48 -11.27 -11.21
C TYR A 182 -7.83 -9.79 -11.26
N LEU A 183 -8.66 -9.36 -12.22
CA LEU A 183 -9.16 -7.98 -12.27
C LEU A 183 -9.98 -7.65 -11.02
N SER A 184 -10.88 -8.54 -10.61
CA SER A 184 -11.70 -8.36 -9.41
C SER A 184 -10.84 -8.23 -8.14
N MET A 185 -9.84 -9.10 -8.00
CA MET A 185 -8.87 -9.05 -6.90
C MET A 185 -8.11 -7.71 -6.87
N TRP A 186 -7.64 -7.22 -8.02
CA TRP A 186 -6.94 -5.94 -8.09
C TRP A 186 -7.87 -4.77 -7.71
N LEU A 187 -9.10 -4.76 -8.21
CA LEU A 187 -10.07 -3.68 -8.02
C LEU A 187 -10.51 -3.56 -6.56
N HIS A 188 -10.88 -4.69 -5.95
CA HIS A 188 -11.52 -4.68 -4.63
C HIS A 188 -10.55 -4.68 -3.45
N GLN A 189 -9.26 -4.93 -3.70
CA GLN A 189 -8.20 -4.89 -2.70
C GLN A 189 -8.55 -5.68 -1.42
N PRO A 190 -8.77 -7.00 -1.53
CA PRO A 190 -9.37 -7.80 -0.46
C PRO A 190 -8.58 -7.81 0.86
N TYR A 191 -7.28 -7.47 0.83
CA TYR A 191 -6.47 -7.38 2.05
C TYR A 191 -6.53 -6.00 2.73
N VAL A 192 -7.06 -4.99 2.04
CA VAL A 192 -7.33 -3.67 2.62
C VAL A 192 -8.75 -3.68 3.20
N GLU A 193 -8.89 -4.29 4.37
CA GLU A 193 -10.16 -4.35 5.11
C GLU A 193 -10.76 -2.98 5.41
N SER A 194 -12.08 -2.93 5.59
CA SER A 194 -12.82 -1.69 5.94
C SER A 194 -12.37 -1.06 7.27
N SER A 195 -11.73 -1.85 8.15
CA SER A 195 -11.12 -1.40 9.39
C SER A 195 -10.01 -0.37 9.16
N SER A 196 -9.30 -0.42 8.03
CA SER A 196 -8.22 0.53 7.68
C SER A 196 -8.68 1.98 7.67
N LYS A 197 -9.86 2.25 7.09
CA LYS A 197 -10.45 3.59 7.03
C LYS A 197 -10.81 4.09 8.42
N LEU A 198 -11.40 3.23 9.25
CA LEU A 198 -11.72 3.56 10.63
C LEU A 198 -10.45 3.90 11.41
N HIS A 199 -9.43 3.04 11.34
CA HIS A 199 -8.13 3.23 11.96
C HIS A 199 -7.47 4.57 11.55
N LEU A 200 -7.48 4.89 10.26
CA LEU A 200 -6.93 6.14 9.76
C LEU A 200 -7.72 7.36 10.28
N GLU A 201 -9.04 7.34 10.17
CA GLU A 201 -9.88 8.46 10.61
C GLU A 201 -9.80 8.67 12.13
N SER A 202 -9.73 7.59 12.92
CA SER A 202 -9.46 7.68 14.35
C SER A 202 -8.08 8.28 14.65
N MET A 203 -7.03 7.87 13.93
CA MET A 203 -5.69 8.45 14.08
C MET A 203 -5.67 9.96 13.75
N LEU A 204 -6.40 10.37 12.71
CA LEU A 204 -6.51 11.77 12.28
C LEU A 204 -7.32 12.61 13.28
N LEU A 205 -8.39 12.06 13.84
CA LEU A 205 -9.17 12.69 14.91
C LEU A 205 -8.33 12.89 16.17
N GLU A 206 -7.63 11.84 16.60
CA GLU A 206 -6.77 11.89 17.79
C GLU A 206 -5.64 12.92 17.67
N THR A 207 -5.11 13.12 16.46
CA THR A 207 -4.04 14.11 16.22
C THR A 207 -4.55 15.51 15.86
N GLY A 208 -5.87 15.72 15.85
CA GLY A 208 -6.53 17.00 15.58
C GLY A 208 -6.54 17.42 14.11
N HIS A 209 -6.44 16.47 13.17
CA HIS A 209 -6.66 16.70 11.73
C HIS A 209 -8.14 16.58 11.32
N ARG A 210 -8.95 15.93 12.16
CA ARG A 210 -10.42 15.94 12.07
C ARG A 210 -10.99 16.64 13.30
N ALA A 211 -12.15 17.24 13.13
CA ALA A 211 -12.92 17.75 14.26
C ALA A 211 -13.49 16.58 15.07
N LEU A 212 -13.56 16.76 16.39
CA LEU A 212 -14.25 15.87 17.33
C LEU A 212 -15.76 16.05 17.25
#